data_AF-A0A1F8TNT4-F1
#
_entry.id   AF-A0A1F8TNT4-F1
#
_cell.length_a   1.000
_cell.length_b   1.000
_cell.length_c   1.000
_cell.angle_alpha   90.00
_cell.angle_beta   90.00
_cell.angle_gamma   90.00
#
_symmetry.space_group_name_H-M   'P 1'
#
loop_
_entity.id
_entity.type
_entity.pdbx_description
1 polymer ?
#
loop_
_entity_poly.entity_id
_entity_poly.type
_entity_poly.pdbx_seq_one_letter_code
_entity_poly.pdbx_strand_id
1 'polypeptide(L)'
;MIRSLVAMLGGRRRAATTGPGAYPVEYEHETQRLASLLLRGLAADHPAAVWERLSRESRGLLEGRHAARSGLALHEVAGAGADDALRIGPIVAPLRAAALAALGGPEAMSAVGVSAARRVDGRTVYVLLLPDFGAERIVAEEDWRPSHLLAFVHESREWLVDLGRTASLSAEAGLPDPLGAIT
;
A
#
# COMPACT_ATOMS: atom_id res chain seq x y z
N MET A 1 11.37 -2.02 53.40
CA MET A 1 11.20 -0.56 53.47
C MET A 1 12.07 0.06 52.39
N ILE A 2 11.65 0.94 51.48
CA ILE A 2 10.42 1.72 51.27
C ILE A 2 10.35 2.10 49.78
N ARG A 3 9.12 2.19 49.30
CA ARG A 3 8.63 2.73 48.03
C ARG A 3 9.18 4.13 47.67
N SER A 4 9.33 4.36 46.36
CA SER A 4 8.71 5.45 45.57
C SER A 4 8.71 6.89 46.11
N LEU A 5 9.32 7.80 45.35
CA LEU A 5 8.97 9.22 45.20
C LEU A 5 9.94 9.78 44.12
N VAL A 6 9.58 10.48 43.04
CA VAL A 6 8.47 11.40 42.80
C VAL A 6 8.11 11.35 41.32
N ALA A 7 6.87 11.00 41.03
CA ALA A 7 6.15 11.50 39.85
C ALA A 7 5.67 12.92 40.17
N MET A 8 5.86 13.86 39.23
CA MET A 8 5.24 15.21 39.10
C MET A 8 6.28 16.13 38.45
N LEU A 9 6.08 16.91 37.39
CA LEU A 9 4.90 17.49 36.76
C LEU A 9 5.33 17.94 35.36
N GLY A 10 4.42 17.87 34.39
CA GLY A 10 4.61 18.60 33.13
C GLY A 10 4.01 17.88 31.95
N GLY A 11 2.68 17.88 31.88
CA GLY A 11 1.96 17.48 30.69
C GLY A 11 2.54 18.13 29.45
N ARG A 12 3.18 17.31 28.63
CA ARG A 12 3.12 17.48 27.19
C ARG A 12 2.54 16.17 26.70
N ARG A 13 1.29 16.19 26.24
CA ARG A 13 0.86 15.27 25.19
C ARG A 13 2.02 15.28 24.20
N ARG A 14 2.83 14.22 24.14
CA ARG A 14 3.69 14.02 22.97
C ARG A 14 2.69 14.07 21.84
N ALA A 15 2.79 15.09 20.99
CA ALA A 15 2.13 15.06 19.70
C ALA A 15 2.42 13.66 19.16
N ALA A 16 1.37 12.89 18.85
CA ALA A 16 1.53 11.65 18.13
C ALA A 16 2.41 12.01 16.94
N THR A 17 3.65 11.55 16.95
CA THR A 17 4.59 11.81 15.88
C THR A 17 3.98 11.14 14.66
N THR A 18 3.27 11.88 13.81
CA THR A 18 2.76 11.40 12.54
C THR A 18 3.94 11.26 11.61
N GLY A 19 4.65 10.16 11.77
CA GLY A 19 5.79 9.79 10.95
C GLY A 19 5.85 8.26 10.85
N PRO A 20 6.48 7.72 9.80
CA PRO A 20 6.47 6.29 9.49
C PRO A 20 7.06 5.36 10.58
N GLY A 21 7.65 5.92 11.64
CA GLY A 21 8.18 5.20 12.80
C GLY A 21 7.27 5.19 14.06
N ALA A 22 6.09 5.78 14.04
CA ALA A 22 5.26 5.91 15.24
C ALA A 22 4.29 4.76 15.50
N TYR A 23 4.15 3.85 14.54
CA TYR A 23 3.28 2.69 14.64
C TYR A 23 4.06 1.44 15.07
N PRO A 24 3.46 0.56 15.90
CA PRO A 24 4.07 -0.71 16.29
C PRO A 24 4.50 -1.55 15.08
N VAL A 25 5.68 -2.18 15.19
CA VAL A 25 6.30 -2.98 14.14
C VAL A 25 5.91 -4.45 14.29
N GLU A 26 5.53 -5.08 13.17
CA GLU A 26 5.26 -6.51 13.09
C GLU A 26 6.13 -7.17 12.03
N TYR A 27 7.09 -7.97 12.50
CA TYR A 27 7.98 -8.75 11.65
C TYR A 27 7.23 -9.96 11.07
N GLU A 28 7.62 -10.37 9.86
CA GLU A 28 7.05 -11.54 9.16
C GLU A 28 5.52 -11.53 8.96
N HIS A 29 4.87 -10.37 9.14
CA HIS A 29 3.46 -10.19 8.82
C HIS A 29 3.17 -10.48 7.34
N GLU A 30 2.04 -11.14 7.05
CA GLU A 30 1.70 -11.65 5.72
C GLU A 30 1.60 -10.56 4.63
N THR A 31 1.29 -9.33 5.02
CA THR A 31 1.18 -8.18 4.11
C THR A 31 2.49 -7.83 3.42
N GLN A 32 3.64 -8.22 3.98
CA GLN A 32 4.93 -8.11 3.30
C GLN A 32 4.94 -8.94 2.01
N ARG A 33 4.52 -10.21 2.11
CA ARG A 33 4.41 -11.10 0.97
C ARG A 33 3.38 -10.59 -0.03
N LEU A 34 2.23 -10.12 0.46
CA LEU A 34 1.16 -9.60 -0.39
C LEU A 34 1.59 -8.35 -1.16
N ALA A 35 2.35 -7.44 -0.54
CA ALA A 35 2.93 -6.28 -1.21
C ALA A 35 3.84 -6.70 -2.36
N SER A 36 4.79 -7.61 -2.11
CA SER A 36 5.68 -8.12 -3.17
C SER A 36 4.90 -8.79 -4.31
N LEU A 37 3.83 -9.52 -3.98
CA LEU A 37 2.99 -10.17 -5.00
C LEU A 37 2.17 -9.16 -5.81
N LEU A 38 1.65 -8.10 -5.19
CA LEU A 38 0.97 -7.02 -5.90
C LEU A 38 1.93 -6.32 -6.88
N LEU A 39 3.11 -5.92 -6.40
CA LEU A 39 4.13 -5.24 -7.21
C LEU A 39 4.57 -6.09 -8.40
N ARG A 40 4.81 -7.39 -8.19
CA ARG A 40 5.10 -8.32 -9.30
C ARG A 40 3.93 -8.46 -10.27
N GLY A 41 2.69 -8.51 -9.78
CA GLY A 41 1.50 -8.57 -10.62
C GLY A 41 1.33 -7.32 -11.49
N LEU A 42 1.59 -6.15 -10.93
CA LEU A 42 1.60 -4.87 -11.66
C LEU A 42 2.74 -4.86 -12.70
N ALA A 43 3.97 -5.23 -12.32
CA ALA A 43 5.10 -5.26 -13.24
C ALA A 43 4.85 -6.21 -14.43
N ALA A 44 4.37 -7.43 -14.15
CA ALA A 44 4.12 -8.47 -15.14
C ALA A 44 2.83 -8.30 -15.97
N ASP A 45 2.05 -7.24 -15.74
CA ASP A 45 0.76 -7.01 -16.39
C ASP A 45 -0.24 -8.16 -16.19
N HIS A 46 -0.38 -8.61 -14.94
CA HIS A 46 -1.28 -9.68 -14.54
C HIS A 46 -2.52 -9.10 -13.82
N PRO A 47 -3.53 -8.62 -14.57
CA PRO A 47 -4.65 -7.86 -14.00
C PRO A 47 -5.49 -8.66 -13.00
N ALA A 48 -5.72 -9.96 -13.23
CA ALA A 48 -6.45 -10.82 -12.29
C ALA A 48 -5.72 -10.93 -10.94
N ALA A 49 -4.40 -11.13 -10.95
CA ALA A 49 -3.60 -11.21 -9.73
C ALA A 49 -3.62 -9.88 -8.96
N VAL A 50 -3.57 -8.75 -9.67
CA VAL A 50 -3.73 -7.42 -9.05
C VAL A 50 -5.12 -7.29 -8.43
N TRP A 51 -6.16 -7.63 -9.19
CA TRP A 51 -7.56 -7.51 -8.79
C TRP A 51 -7.87 -8.25 -7.49
N GLU A 52 -7.44 -9.50 -7.37
CA GLU A 52 -7.60 -10.34 -6.18
C GLU A 52 -7.02 -9.71 -4.91
N ARG A 53 -6.00 -8.86 -5.04
CA ARG A 53 -5.31 -8.24 -3.91
C ARG A 53 -5.90 -6.91 -3.49
N LEU A 54 -6.85 -6.36 -4.24
CA LEU A 54 -7.50 -5.09 -3.92
C LEU A 54 -8.68 -5.28 -2.98
N SER A 55 -8.86 -4.33 -2.06
CA SER A 55 -10.04 -4.26 -1.19
C SER A 55 -11.31 -4.05 -2.01
N ARG A 56 -12.46 -4.39 -1.44
CA ARG A 56 -13.78 -4.12 -2.05
C ARG A 56 -13.95 -2.65 -2.41
N GLU A 57 -13.54 -1.75 -1.53
CA GLU A 57 -13.63 -0.30 -1.75
C GLU A 57 -12.78 0.13 -2.95
N SER A 58 -11.55 -0.39 -3.03
CA SER A 58 -10.63 -0.13 -4.15
C SER A 58 -11.15 -0.67 -5.47
N ARG A 59 -11.72 -1.89 -5.47
CA ARG A 59 -12.36 -2.46 -6.67
C ARG A 59 -13.53 -1.61 -7.15
N GLY A 60 -14.43 -1.23 -6.23
CA GLY A 60 -15.57 -0.37 -6.56
C GLY A 60 -15.15 1.00 -7.10
N LEU A 61 -14.09 1.60 -6.56
CA LEU A 61 -13.51 2.84 -7.08
C LEU A 61 -13.05 2.67 -8.53
N LEU A 62 -12.28 1.61 -8.83
CA LEU A 62 -11.78 1.34 -10.17
C LEU A 62 -12.90 1.02 -11.17
N GLU A 63 -13.92 0.26 -10.75
CA GLU A 63 -15.11 -0.03 -11.57
C GLU A 63 -15.86 1.26 -11.91
N GLY A 64 -16.16 2.09 -10.91
CA GLY A 64 -16.85 3.37 -11.12
C GLY A 64 -16.07 4.30 -12.04
N ARG A 65 -14.75 4.35 -11.88
CA ARG A 65 -13.85 5.11 -12.74
C ARG A 65 -13.85 4.58 -14.18
N HIS A 66 -13.81 3.27 -14.35
CA HIS A 66 -13.89 2.64 -15.66
C HIS A 66 -15.24 2.94 -16.33
N ALA A 67 -16.36 2.82 -15.60
CA ALA A 67 -17.69 3.17 -16.11
C ALA A 67 -17.74 4.61 -16.60
N ALA A 68 -17.28 5.56 -15.78
CA ALA A 68 -17.26 6.97 -16.11
C ALA A 68 -16.43 7.27 -17.36
N ARG A 69 -15.24 6.68 -17.49
CA ARG A 69 -14.36 6.89 -18.65
C ARG A 69 -14.90 6.25 -19.93
N SER A 70 -15.54 5.10 -19.81
CA SER A 70 -16.07 4.34 -20.94
C SER A 70 -17.49 4.76 -21.34
N GLY A 71 -18.13 5.66 -20.58
CA GLY A 71 -19.53 6.06 -20.81
C GLY A 71 -20.53 4.93 -20.55
N LEU A 72 -20.17 3.96 -19.70
CA LEU A 72 -20.98 2.79 -19.37
C LEU A 72 -21.75 3.01 -18.07
N ALA A 73 -22.89 2.35 -17.94
CA ALA A 73 -23.61 2.33 -16.67
C ALA A 73 -22.86 1.46 -15.66
N LEU A 74 -22.85 1.86 -14.38
CA LEU A 74 -22.08 1.17 -13.34
C LEU A 74 -22.44 -0.33 -13.24
N HIS A 75 -23.71 -0.69 -13.40
CA HIS A 75 -24.15 -2.08 -13.32
C HIS A 75 -23.61 -2.97 -14.44
N GLU A 76 -23.13 -2.40 -15.54
CA GLU A 76 -22.50 -3.12 -16.65
C GLU A 76 -21.04 -3.50 -16.32
N VAL A 77 -20.40 -2.75 -15.43
CA VAL A 77 -18.97 -2.89 -15.11
C VAL A 77 -18.69 -3.31 -13.67
N ALA A 78 -19.66 -3.19 -12.77
CA ALA A 78 -19.53 -3.56 -11.36
C ALA A 78 -19.60 -5.06 -11.07
N GLY A 79 -18.83 -5.52 -10.08
CA GLY A 79 -18.82 -6.91 -9.63
C GLY A 79 -18.00 -7.83 -10.54
N ALA A 80 -16.93 -7.33 -11.16
CA ALA A 80 -16.03 -8.18 -11.92
C ALA A 80 -15.39 -9.24 -11.00
N GLY A 81 -15.63 -10.52 -11.29
CA GLY A 81 -14.97 -11.63 -10.61
C GLY A 81 -13.54 -11.79 -11.11
N ALA A 82 -12.63 -12.31 -10.27
CA ALA A 82 -11.21 -12.50 -10.60
C ALA A 82 -10.98 -13.33 -11.88
N ASP A 83 -11.92 -14.22 -12.22
CA ASP A 83 -11.86 -15.08 -13.40
C ASP A 83 -12.22 -14.34 -14.72
N ASP A 84 -12.75 -13.11 -14.64
CA ASP A 84 -13.14 -12.30 -15.80
C ASP A 84 -11.97 -11.40 -16.27
N ALA A 85 -10.88 -12.03 -16.70
CA ALA A 85 -9.65 -11.33 -17.07
C ALA A 85 -9.86 -10.28 -18.18
N LEU A 86 -10.76 -10.55 -19.13
CA LEU A 86 -11.09 -9.63 -20.24
C LEU A 86 -11.73 -8.34 -19.72
N ARG A 87 -12.58 -8.43 -18.70
CA ARG A 87 -13.21 -7.26 -18.08
C ARG A 87 -12.28 -6.55 -17.10
N ILE A 88 -11.49 -7.29 -16.34
CA ILE A 88 -10.58 -6.72 -15.34
C ILE A 88 -9.45 -5.93 -16.00
N GLY A 89 -8.90 -6.39 -17.13
CA GLY A 89 -7.77 -5.74 -17.81
C GLY A 89 -7.96 -4.22 -17.99
N PRO A 90 -9.02 -3.77 -18.68
CA PRO A 90 -9.31 -2.34 -18.86
C PRO A 90 -9.60 -1.55 -17.58
N ILE A 91 -10.02 -2.22 -16.50
CA ILE A 91 -10.28 -1.63 -15.18
C ILE A 91 -8.96 -1.38 -14.44
N VAL A 92 -8.04 -2.35 -14.47
CA VAL A 92 -6.76 -2.30 -13.74
C VAL A 92 -5.65 -1.58 -14.50
N ALA A 93 -5.69 -1.54 -15.83
CA ALA A 93 -4.66 -0.91 -16.67
C ALA A 93 -4.23 0.51 -16.21
N PRO A 94 -5.15 1.41 -15.78
CA PRO A 94 -4.76 2.74 -15.29
C PRO A 94 -3.98 2.70 -13.97
N LEU A 95 -4.35 1.80 -13.06
CA LEU A 95 -3.61 1.58 -11.81
C LEU A 95 -2.19 1.11 -12.12
N ARG A 96 -2.04 0.15 -13.05
CA ARG A 96 -0.72 -0.31 -13.50
C ARG A 96 0.11 0.82 -14.08
N ALA A 97 -0.48 1.61 -14.99
CA ALA A 97 0.22 2.73 -15.62
C ALA A 97 0.70 3.75 -14.57
N ALA A 98 -0.15 4.10 -13.62
CA ALA A 98 0.19 5.03 -12.54
C ALA A 98 1.29 4.47 -11.62
N ALA A 99 1.21 3.20 -11.23
CA ALA A 99 2.22 2.56 -10.40
C ALA A 99 3.58 2.44 -11.10
N LEU A 100 3.60 2.11 -12.39
CA LEU A 100 4.84 2.07 -13.18
C LEU A 100 5.47 3.45 -13.31
N ALA A 101 4.66 4.50 -13.49
CA ALA A 101 5.16 5.87 -13.54
C ALA A 101 5.74 6.31 -12.18
N ALA A 102 5.09 5.96 -11.08
CA ALA A 102 5.54 6.30 -9.73
C ALA A 102 6.81 5.55 -9.30
N LEU A 103 6.91 4.26 -9.66
CA LEU A 103 8.00 3.38 -9.23
C LEU A 103 9.13 3.22 -10.26
N GLY A 104 9.10 3.96 -11.37
CA GLY A 104 10.21 4.00 -12.34
C GLY A 104 10.26 2.82 -13.31
N GLY A 105 9.13 2.17 -13.58
CA GLY A 105 9.02 1.06 -14.54
C GLY A 105 9.00 -0.33 -13.91
N PRO A 106 8.84 -1.39 -14.75
CA PRO A 106 8.59 -2.75 -14.26
C PRO A 106 9.81 -3.39 -13.58
N GLU A 107 11.03 -3.11 -14.06
CA GLU A 107 12.26 -3.62 -13.45
C GLU A 107 12.47 -3.00 -12.07
N ALA A 108 12.39 -1.67 -11.95
CA ALA A 108 12.54 -0.95 -10.69
C ALA A 108 11.48 -1.37 -9.66
N MET A 109 10.21 -1.47 -10.08
CA MET A 109 9.12 -1.97 -9.25
C MET A 109 9.36 -3.39 -8.71
N SER A 110 9.99 -4.25 -9.51
CA SER A 110 10.30 -5.63 -9.10
C SER A 110 11.50 -5.72 -8.14
N ALA A 111 12.34 -4.69 -8.11
CA ALA A 111 13.52 -4.59 -7.25
C ALA A 111 13.23 -3.90 -5.89
N VAL A 112 12.06 -3.28 -5.73
CA VAL A 112 11.63 -2.64 -4.48
C VAL A 112 11.70 -3.61 -3.29
N GLY A 113 12.38 -3.18 -2.23
CA GLY A 113 12.37 -3.87 -0.94
C GLY A 113 11.06 -3.61 -0.18
N VAL A 114 10.59 -4.59 0.58
CA VAL A 114 9.39 -4.44 1.44
C VAL A 114 9.81 -4.58 2.89
N SER A 115 9.52 -3.59 3.72
CA SER A 115 9.82 -3.62 5.15
C SER A 115 8.82 -4.45 5.95
N ALA A 116 9.16 -4.72 7.22
CA ALA A 116 8.20 -5.18 8.23
C ALA A 116 6.93 -4.31 8.25
N ALA A 117 5.79 -4.92 8.62
CA ALA A 117 4.52 -4.22 8.69
C ALA A 117 4.48 -3.27 9.89
N ARG A 118 3.65 -2.24 9.76
CA ARG A 118 3.37 -1.22 10.77
C ARG A 118 1.88 -1.25 11.06
N ARG A 119 1.50 -1.56 12.30
CA ARG A 119 0.10 -1.67 12.69
C ARG A 119 -0.47 -0.30 13.02
N VAL A 120 -1.43 0.15 12.22
CA VAL A 120 -2.18 1.39 12.48
C VAL A 120 -3.26 1.12 13.52
N ASP A 121 -4.05 0.06 13.29
CA ASP A 121 -5.11 -0.39 14.19
C ASP A 121 -5.37 -1.92 14.02
N GLY A 122 -6.48 -2.43 14.59
CA GLY A 122 -6.85 -3.85 14.49
C GLY A 122 -7.23 -4.34 13.09
N ARG A 123 -7.44 -3.43 12.13
CA ARG A 123 -7.91 -3.70 10.78
C ARG A 123 -7.05 -3.07 9.69
N THR A 124 -6.06 -2.27 10.04
CA THR A 124 -5.23 -1.52 9.11
C THR A 124 -3.76 -1.70 9.44
N VAL A 125 -2.99 -2.08 8.43
CA VAL A 125 -1.53 -2.09 8.50
C VAL A 125 -0.96 -1.45 7.24
N TYR A 126 0.28 -0.98 7.29
CA TYR A 126 1.01 -0.62 6.08
C TYR A 126 2.41 -1.23 6.10
N VAL A 127 3.02 -1.33 4.92
CA VAL A 127 4.44 -1.67 4.76
C VAL A 127 5.15 -0.50 4.08
N LEU A 128 6.41 -0.30 4.41
CA LEU A 128 7.24 0.68 3.72
C LEU A 128 7.90 0.01 2.52
N LEU A 129 7.95 0.75 1.41
CA LEU A 129 8.65 0.35 0.20
C LEU A 129 10.02 1.01 0.20
N LEU A 130 11.06 0.18 0.25
CA LEU A 130 12.45 0.60 0.27
C LEU A 130 12.95 0.75 -1.18
N PRO A 131 13.84 1.71 -1.45
CA PRO A 131 14.42 1.89 -2.78
C PRO A 131 15.18 0.62 -3.22
N ASP A 132 15.41 0.51 -4.53
CA ASP A 132 16.30 -0.50 -5.07
C ASP A 132 17.75 -0.13 -4.70
N PHE A 133 18.38 -0.98 -3.89
CA PHE A 133 19.78 -0.85 -3.49
C PHE A 133 20.74 -1.53 -4.48
N GLY A 134 20.21 -2.09 -5.58
CA GLY A 134 20.98 -2.77 -6.61
C GLY A 134 21.69 -4.02 -6.08
N ALA A 135 22.91 -4.25 -6.58
CA ALA A 135 23.75 -5.37 -6.13
C ALA A 135 24.35 -5.14 -4.73
N GLU A 136 24.26 -3.92 -4.19
CA GLU A 136 24.80 -3.57 -2.88
C GLU A 136 23.85 -4.06 -1.79
N ARG A 137 24.30 -5.07 -1.05
CA ARG A 137 23.50 -5.70 0.02
C ARG A 137 23.68 -5.03 1.38
N ILE A 138 24.58 -4.05 1.48
CA ILE A 138 24.87 -3.29 2.68
C ILE A 138 24.85 -1.83 2.29
N VAL A 139 23.83 -1.12 2.74
CA VAL A 139 23.61 0.31 2.52
C VAL A 139 23.57 0.99 3.87
N ALA A 140 24.01 2.25 3.93
CA ALA A 140 24.03 2.98 5.18
C ALA A 140 22.59 3.21 5.67
N GLU A 141 22.40 3.33 6.99
CA GLU A 141 21.08 3.58 7.59
C GLU A 141 20.43 4.87 7.05
N GLU A 142 21.24 5.85 6.68
CA GLU A 142 20.81 7.12 6.07
C GLU A 142 20.27 6.98 4.65
N ASP A 143 20.67 5.91 3.93
CA ASP A 143 20.18 5.54 2.60
C ASP A 143 18.92 4.66 2.70
N TRP A 144 18.61 4.16 3.90
CA TRP A 144 17.45 3.32 4.21
C TRP A 144 16.14 4.12 4.36
N ARG A 145 15.96 5.15 3.53
CA ARG A 145 14.76 5.98 3.56
C ARG A 145 13.65 5.30 2.76
N PRO A 146 12.46 5.11 3.36
CA PRO A 146 11.30 4.65 2.61
C PRO A 146 11.04 5.56 1.41
N SER A 147 10.85 4.95 0.25
CA SER A 147 10.47 5.67 -0.96
C SER A 147 8.96 5.88 -1.01
N HIS A 148 8.18 4.89 -0.57
CA HIS A 148 6.72 4.85 -0.63
C HIS A 148 6.17 3.98 0.51
N LEU A 149 4.85 3.83 0.60
CA LEU A 149 4.18 2.84 1.46
C LEU A 149 2.98 2.20 0.77
N LEU A 150 2.61 0.99 1.18
CA LEU A 150 1.38 0.33 0.76
C LEU A 150 0.52 -0.01 1.98
N ALA A 151 -0.73 0.43 1.96
CA ALA A 151 -1.69 0.18 3.03
C ALA A 151 -2.58 -1.02 2.71
N PHE A 152 -2.88 -1.78 3.76
CA PHE A 152 -3.72 -2.96 3.74
C PHE A 152 -4.83 -2.82 4.76
N VAL A 153 -6.02 -3.26 4.37
CA VAL A 153 -7.17 -3.40 5.24
C VAL A 153 -7.53 -4.87 5.41
N HIS A 154 -7.95 -5.25 6.61
CA HIS A 154 -8.42 -6.60 6.90
C HIS A 154 -9.93 -6.68 6.64
N GLU A 155 -10.31 -7.39 5.59
CA GLU A 155 -11.69 -7.64 5.20
C GLU A 155 -11.89 -9.11 4.82
N SER A 156 -13.05 -9.69 5.12
CA SER A 156 -13.36 -11.08 4.77
C SER A 156 -12.31 -12.13 5.24
N ARG A 157 -11.57 -11.84 6.32
CA ARG A 157 -10.45 -12.65 6.87
C ARG A 157 -9.17 -12.65 6.02
N GLU A 158 -9.02 -11.67 5.15
CA GLU A 158 -7.85 -11.48 4.31
C GLU A 158 -7.34 -10.04 4.43
N TRP A 159 -6.05 -9.85 4.23
CA TRP A 159 -5.48 -8.52 4.05
C TRP A 159 -5.47 -8.15 2.57
N LEU A 160 -6.05 -7.00 2.26
CA LEU A 160 -6.17 -6.51 0.89
C LEU A 160 -5.65 -5.08 0.81
N VAL A 161 -5.01 -4.75 -0.31
CA VAL A 161 -4.48 -3.42 -0.57
C VAL A 161 -5.63 -2.45 -0.75
N ASP A 162 -5.54 -1.32 -0.06
CA ASP A 162 -6.52 -0.26 -0.12
C ASP A 162 -5.92 1.02 -0.67
N LEU A 163 -6.44 1.46 -1.82
CA LEU A 163 -5.92 2.63 -2.55
C LEU A 163 -6.14 3.92 -1.75
N GLY A 164 -7.32 4.09 -1.16
CA GLY A 164 -7.66 5.29 -0.39
C GLY A 164 -6.84 5.41 0.88
N ARG A 165 -6.63 4.30 1.59
CA ARG A 165 -5.74 4.25 2.77
C ARG A 165 -4.28 4.45 2.39
N THR A 166 -3.84 3.90 1.26
CA THR A 166 -2.47 4.10 0.77
C THR A 166 -2.21 5.58 0.51
N ALA A 167 -3.12 6.26 -0.21
CA ALA A 167 -3.01 7.70 -0.47
C ALA A 167 -3.00 8.53 0.82
N SER A 168 -3.94 8.24 1.74
CA SER A 168 -4.07 8.98 3.00
C SER A 168 -2.83 8.83 3.90
N LEU A 169 -2.37 7.60 4.11
CA LEU A 169 -1.20 7.33 4.94
C LEU A 169 0.09 7.84 4.30
N SER A 170 0.20 7.79 2.97
CA SER A 170 1.35 8.37 2.25
C SER A 170 1.44 9.87 2.49
N ALA A 171 0.31 10.58 2.37
CA ALA A 171 0.23 12.02 2.64
C ALA A 171 0.58 12.35 4.10
N GLU A 172 0.06 11.60 5.08
CA GLU A 172 0.41 11.75 6.50
C GLU A 172 1.90 11.52 6.77
N ALA A 173 2.53 10.58 6.05
CA ALA A 173 3.94 10.25 6.19
C ALA A 173 4.86 11.18 5.38
N GLY A 174 4.31 12.07 4.54
CA GLY A 174 5.09 12.90 3.61
C GLY A 174 5.79 12.08 2.51
N LEU A 175 5.24 10.92 2.16
CA LEU A 175 5.74 10.05 1.12
C LEU A 175 4.86 10.13 -0.14
N PRO A 176 5.42 9.93 -1.35
CA PRO A 176 4.64 9.79 -2.56
C PRO A 176 3.76 8.54 -2.53
N ASP A 177 2.62 8.58 -3.22
CA ASP A 177 1.72 7.43 -3.40
C ASP A 177 2.28 6.50 -4.49
N PRO A 178 2.63 5.23 -4.17
CA PRO A 178 3.22 4.31 -5.14
C PRO A 178 2.22 3.82 -6.20
N LEU A 179 0.94 4.06 -6.01
CA LEU A 179 -0.13 3.71 -6.95
C LEU A 179 -0.54 4.92 -7.80
N GLY A 180 0.11 6.06 -7.54
CA GLY A 180 -0.05 7.33 -8.25
C GLY A 180 -1.43 7.97 -8.06
N ALA A 181 -1.57 9.20 -8.54
CA ALA A 181 -2.89 9.80 -8.69
C ALA A 181 -3.60 9.07 -9.83
N ILE A 182 -4.57 8.22 -9.51
CA ILE A 182 -5.43 7.56 -10.51
C ILE A 182 -6.44 8.62 -11.01
N THR A 183 -5.95 9.58 -11.81
CA THR A 183 -6.69 10.71 -12.43
C THR A 183 -7.45 10.32 -13.66
#